data_AF-A0A1C3X964-F1
#
_entry.id   AF-A0A1C3X964-F1
#
_cell.length_a   1.000
_cell.length_b   1.000
_cell.length_c   1.000
_cell.angle_alpha   90.00
_cell.angle_beta   90.00
_cell.angle_gamma   90.00
#
_symmetry.space_group_name_H-M   'P 1'
#
loop_
_entity.id
_entity.type
_entity.pdbx_description
1 polymer ?
#
loop_
_entity_poly.entity_id
_entity_poly.type
_entity_poly.pdbx_seq_one_letter_code
_entity_poly.pdbx_strand_id
1 'polypeptide(L)'
;MLVDPASRPFVSDQFQAHLIWFDANPMLPGRSYLLRTETDSVSATVTVLKHQLNVDSFVREPAKLLQMNEVGVCNIMTQRPIVFDAYKENRSTGNFIIVDRVSSATVGAGMIDFPLRRADNVHWQALDVDKAARSALKNQKPAVLWLTGLSGSGKSTIANALEALLHTCGKHTYLLDGDNVRHGLNRDLGFTAVDRVENIRRVAEVAKLMADAGLIVICSFISPFRDERRMARELMGEGEFIEIFVDTPLDECARRDPKGLYKKAFAGNIANFTGVSSPYEAPENPELHLKTMGQEPARLALQIEEFLRSRMEEK
;
A
#
# COMPACT_ATOMS: atom_id res chain seq x y z
N MET A 1 -27.49 24.02 16.77
CA MET A 1 -26.68 24.48 17.92
C MET A 1 -25.39 23.67 17.86
N LEU A 2 -24.27 24.30 17.50
CA LEU A 2 -22.94 23.66 17.59
C LEU A 2 -22.63 23.50 19.08
N VAL A 3 -22.13 22.33 19.46
CA VAL A 3 -22.01 21.75 20.83
C VAL A 3 -21.53 22.68 21.96
N ASP A 4 -21.78 22.24 23.21
CA ASP A 4 -21.35 22.90 24.45
C ASP A 4 -19.81 23.15 24.47
N PRO A 5 -19.32 24.32 24.95
CA PRO A 5 -17.89 24.64 25.00
C PRO A 5 -17.01 23.63 25.75
N ALA A 6 -17.59 22.85 26.67
CA ALA A 6 -16.91 21.79 27.41
C ALA A 6 -16.88 20.44 26.66
N SER A 7 -17.74 20.26 25.64
CA SER A 7 -17.84 19.06 24.81
C SER A 7 -17.01 19.21 23.54
N ARG A 8 -15.68 19.32 23.69
CA ARG A 8 -14.77 19.43 22.54
C ARG A 8 -14.65 18.07 21.83
N PRO A 9 -14.86 18.02 20.50
CA PRO A 9 -14.64 16.80 19.74
C PRO A 9 -13.15 16.46 19.75
N PHE A 10 -12.86 15.17 19.61
CA PHE A 10 -11.50 14.69 19.46
C PHE A 10 -10.97 15.03 18.07
N VAL A 11 -9.69 15.39 18.02
CA VAL A 11 -8.94 15.58 16.77
C VAL A 11 -7.80 14.57 16.78
N SER A 12 -7.91 13.53 15.97
CA SER A 12 -6.91 12.47 15.90
C SER A 12 -6.95 11.77 14.55
N ASP A 13 -5.83 11.19 14.17
CA ASP A 13 -5.70 10.32 13.00
C ASP A 13 -5.85 8.83 13.36
N GLN A 14 -6.04 8.49 14.64
CA GLN A 14 -6.15 7.11 15.10
C GLN A 14 -7.23 6.94 16.17
N PHE A 15 -8.08 5.94 15.99
CA PHE A 15 -9.15 5.64 16.93
C PHE A 15 -9.52 4.16 16.92
N GLN A 16 -10.19 3.71 17.98
CA GLN A 16 -10.81 2.40 18.04
C GLN A 16 -12.28 2.51 17.65
N ALA A 17 -12.77 1.55 16.88
CA ALA A 17 -14.16 1.49 16.47
C ALA A 17 -14.69 0.07 16.47
N HIS A 18 -16.01 -0.04 16.59
CA HIS A 18 -16.77 -1.22 16.21
C HIS A 18 -17.09 -1.09 14.72
N LEU A 19 -16.70 -2.06 13.91
CA LEU A 19 -16.91 -2.09 12.47
C LEU A 19 -17.79 -3.29 12.12
N ILE A 20 -18.90 -3.04 11.41
CA ILE A 20 -19.65 -4.08 10.72
C ILE A 20 -19.25 -4.09 9.25
N TRP A 21 -19.04 -5.28 8.70
CA TRP A 21 -18.63 -5.47 7.31
C TRP A 21 -19.80 -5.92 6.44
N PHE A 22 -19.94 -5.33 5.25
CA PHE A 22 -21.06 -5.57 4.33
C PHE A 22 -20.63 -6.23 3.03
N ASP A 23 -19.34 -6.18 2.67
CA ASP A 23 -18.88 -6.72 1.40
C ASP A 23 -18.71 -8.24 1.44
N ALA A 24 -18.96 -8.88 0.30
CA ALA A 24 -18.74 -10.32 0.15
C ALA A 24 -17.24 -10.67 0.20
N ASN A 25 -16.36 -9.77 -0.22
CA ASN A 25 -14.92 -9.93 -0.01
C ASN A 25 -14.57 -9.54 1.43
N PRO A 26 -13.78 -10.34 2.15
CA PRO A 26 -13.47 -10.06 3.54
C PRO A 26 -12.65 -8.78 3.70
N MET A 27 -12.89 -8.07 4.80
CA MET A 27 -12.07 -6.94 5.23
C MET A 27 -10.66 -7.42 5.57
N LEU A 28 -9.67 -6.87 4.87
CA LEU A 28 -8.26 -7.14 5.11
C LEU A 28 -7.63 -5.99 5.90
N PRO A 29 -7.08 -6.24 7.10
CA PRO A 29 -6.26 -5.24 7.79
C PRO A 29 -5.08 -4.79 6.91
N GLY A 30 -4.77 -3.50 6.97
CA GLY A 30 -3.71 -2.85 6.17
C GLY A 30 -4.17 -2.30 4.82
N ARG A 31 -5.33 -2.71 4.30
CA ARG A 31 -5.88 -2.20 3.04
C ARG A 31 -6.46 -0.80 3.25
N SER A 32 -6.23 0.08 2.28
CA SER A 32 -6.74 1.46 2.30
C SER A 32 -8.16 1.49 1.75
N TYR A 33 -9.05 2.15 2.47
CA TYR A 33 -10.42 2.44 2.11
C TYR A 33 -10.69 3.94 2.22
N LEU A 34 -11.83 4.39 1.70
CA LEU A 34 -12.32 5.74 1.98
C LEU A 34 -13.24 5.70 3.20
N LEU A 35 -12.84 6.38 4.27
CA LEU A 35 -13.69 6.58 5.45
C LEU A 35 -14.44 7.89 5.30
N ARG A 36 -15.76 7.83 5.43
CA ARG A 36 -16.63 9.01 5.39
C ARG A 36 -17.33 9.17 6.73
N THR A 37 -17.12 10.30 7.37
CA THR A 37 -17.93 10.78 8.49
C THR A 37 -18.96 11.79 7.97
N GLU A 38 -19.79 12.32 8.86
CA GLU A 38 -20.72 13.41 8.53
C GLU A 38 -20.01 14.64 7.94
N THR A 39 -18.81 14.94 8.43
CA THR A 39 -18.10 16.20 8.13
C THR A 39 -16.89 16.03 7.23
N ASP A 40 -16.42 14.81 6.99
CA ASP A 40 -15.18 14.58 6.27
C ASP A 40 -15.17 13.26 5.48
N SER A 41 -14.28 13.19 4.49
CA SER A 41 -13.99 12.01 3.70
C SER A 41 -12.47 11.88 3.55
N VAL A 42 -11.90 10.82 4.12
CA VAL A 42 -10.45 10.65 4.24
C VAL A 42 -10.04 9.21 3.93
N SER A 43 -8.84 9.04 3.33
CA SER A 43 -8.24 7.71 3.21
C SER A 43 -7.96 7.13 4.60
N ALA A 44 -8.38 5.89 4.83
CA ALA A 44 -8.25 5.23 6.12
C ALA A 44 -7.90 3.76 5.95
N THR A 45 -7.19 3.22 6.93
CA THR A 45 -6.77 1.83 6.97
C THR A 45 -7.19 1.22 8.30
N VAL A 46 -7.81 0.04 8.24
CA VAL A 46 -8.00 -0.79 9.44
C VAL A 46 -6.64 -1.40 9.79
N THR A 47 -5.99 -0.92 10.84
CA THR A 47 -4.61 -1.32 11.18
C THR A 47 -4.56 -2.63 11.95
N VAL A 48 -5.45 -2.80 12.92
CA VAL A 48 -5.49 -3.98 13.78
C VAL A 48 -6.93 -4.40 13.98
N LEU A 49 -7.26 -5.64 13.63
CA LEU A 49 -8.48 -6.30 14.07
C LEU A 49 -8.19 -6.99 15.42
N LYS A 50 -8.78 -6.51 16.51
CA LYS A 50 -8.50 -7.04 17.85
C LYS A 50 -9.20 -8.37 18.08
N HIS A 51 -10.49 -8.40 17.77
CA HIS A 51 -11.35 -9.57 17.87
C HIS A 51 -12.65 -9.31 17.10
N GLN A 52 -13.28 -10.40 16.69
CA GLN A 52 -14.66 -10.43 16.23
C GLN A 52 -15.59 -10.52 17.45
N LEU A 53 -16.78 -9.95 17.30
CA LEU A 53 -17.88 -10.10 18.23
C LEU A 53 -18.91 -11.03 17.59
N ASN A 54 -19.18 -12.15 18.24
CA ASN A 54 -20.32 -12.98 17.87
C ASN A 54 -21.60 -12.22 18.23
N VAL A 55 -22.47 -11.99 17.24
CA VAL A 55 -23.68 -11.16 17.41
C VAL A 55 -24.72 -11.83 18.31
N ASP A 56 -24.73 -13.17 18.35
CA ASP A 56 -25.70 -13.95 19.13
C ASP A 56 -25.24 -14.16 20.58
N SER A 57 -23.94 -14.37 20.79
CA SER A 57 -23.39 -14.73 22.11
C SER A 57 -22.60 -13.61 22.79
N PHE A 58 -22.29 -12.53 22.07
CA PHE A 58 -21.41 -11.43 22.50
C PHE A 58 -20.01 -11.89 22.95
N VAL A 59 -19.62 -13.13 22.61
CA VAL A 59 -18.30 -13.67 22.89
C VAL A 59 -17.28 -13.05 21.93
N ARG A 60 -16.09 -12.78 22.47
CA ARG A 60 -14.96 -12.24 21.71
C ARG A 60 -14.16 -13.39 21.12
N GLU A 61 -14.01 -13.39 19.81
CA GLU A 61 -13.29 -14.43 19.09
C GLU A 61 -12.07 -13.82 18.37
N PRO A 62 -10.90 -14.47 18.41
CA PRO A 62 -9.73 -14.00 17.67
C PRO A 62 -10.00 -14.13 16.18
N ALA A 63 -9.92 -13.01 15.45
CA ALA A 63 -10.14 -12.96 14.02
C ALA A 63 -8.99 -12.20 13.33
N LYS A 64 -8.59 -12.68 12.14
CA LYS A 64 -7.58 -12.02 11.30
C LYS A 64 -8.19 -11.15 10.20
N LEU A 65 -9.47 -11.35 9.91
CA LEU A 65 -10.26 -10.74 8.85
C LEU A 65 -11.73 -10.69 9.28
N LEU A 66 -12.55 -9.82 8.68
CA LEU A 66 -14.01 -9.80 8.88
C LEU A 66 -14.70 -10.20 7.58
N GLN A 67 -15.56 -11.21 7.65
CA GLN A 67 -16.46 -11.63 6.58
C GLN A 67 -17.73 -10.76 6.55
N MET A 68 -18.53 -10.93 5.51
CA MET A 68 -19.82 -10.26 5.36
C MET A 68 -20.72 -10.50 6.59
N ASN A 69 -21.33 -9.43 7.09
CA ASN A 69 -22.20 -9.37 8.27
C ASN A 69 -21.50 -9.63 9.61
N GLU A 70 -20.17 -9.72 9.64
CA GLU A 70 -19.43 -9.84 10.89
C GLU A 70 -19.15 -8.46 11.51
N VAL A 71 -19.13 -8.42 12.83
CA VAL A 71 -18.78 -7.24 13.61
C VAL A 71 -17.44 -7.47 14.29
N GLY A 72 -16.51 -6.52 14.14
CA GLY A 72 -15.21 -6.57 14.79
C GLY A 72 -14.88 -5.29 15.54
N VAL A 73 -14.04 -5.42 16.56
CA VAL A 73 -13.41 -4.27 17.22
C VAL A 73 -12.04 -4.07 16.57
N CYS A 74 -11.84 -2.91 15.96
CA CYS A 74 -10.62 -2.61 15.23
C CYS A 74 -10.06 -1.23 15.55
N ASN A 75 -8.76 -1.08 15.30
CA ASN A 75 -8.10 0.21 15.27
C ASN A 75 -8.11 0.72 13.83
N ILE A 76 -8.47 1.98 13.65
CA ILE A 76 -8.49 2.66 12.35
C ILE A 76 -7.47 3.79 12.40
N MET A 77 -6.72 3.94 11.31
CA MET A 77 -5.78 5.04 11.08
C MET A 77 -6.21 5.79 9.82
N THR A 78 -6.31 7.10 9.89
CA THR A 78 -6.61 7.98 8.76
C THR A 78 -5.35 8.68 8.26
N GLN A 79 -5.31 9.06 6.98
CA GLN A 79 -4.14 9.71 6.37
C GLN A 79 -3.85 11.10 6.94
N ARG A 80 -4.89 11.78 7.44
CA ARG A 80 -4.80 13.05 8.17
C ARG A 80 -5.70 13.01 9.40
N PRO A 81 -5.43 13.81 10.44
CA PRO A 81 -6.32 13.93 11.59
C PRO A 81 -7.73 14.33 11.16
N ILE A 82 -8.73 13.68 11.75
CA ILE A 82 -10.14 14.01 11.58
C ILE A 82 -10.77 14.43 12.90
N VAL A 83 -11.89 15.16 12.81
CA VAL A 83 -12.69 15.59 13.96
C VAL A 83 -13.82 14.58 14.17
N PHE A 84 -13.94 14.05 15.39
CA PHE A 84 -14.98 13.08 15.74
C PHE A 84 -15.31 13.08 17.23
N ASP A 85 -16.46 12.52 17.58
CA ASP A 85 -16.86 12.23 18.96
C ASP A 85 -16.94 10.71 19.18
N ALA A 86 -17.01 10.28 20.43
CA ALA A 86 -17.41 8.90 20.71
C ALA A 86 -18.88 8.70 20.31
N TYR A 87 -19.22 7.58 19.67
CA TYR A 87 -20.60 7.30 19.22
C TYR A 87 -21.62 7.32 20.37
N LYS A 88 -21.18 6.93 21.57
CA LYS A 88 -22.01 6.97 22.80
C LYS A 88 -22.38 8.40 23.22
N GLU A 89 -21.54 9.38 22.89
CA GLU A 89 -21.73 10.78 23.24
C GLU A 89 -22.48 11.53 22.13
N ASN A 90 -22.05 11.34 20.87
CA ASN A 90 -22.71 11.93 19.70
C ASN A 90 -22.75 10.94 18.54
N ARG A 91 -23.95 10.48 18.22
CA ARG A 91 -24.16 9.50 17.15
C ARG A 91 -23.91 10.07 15.75
N SER A 92 -24.05 11.38 15.54
CA SER A 92 -23.91 12.00 14.23
C SER A 92 -22.45 12.03 13.79
N THR A 93 -21.55 12.37 14.71
CA THR A 93 -20.11 12.56 14.47
C THR A 93 -19.27 11.37 14.89
N GLY A 94 -19.81 10.46 15.72
CA GLY A 94 -19.16 9.22 16.11
C GLY A 94 -19.47 8.02 15.22
N ASN A 95 -20.21 8.22 14.11
CA ASN A 95 -20.43 7.18 13.10
C ASN A 95 -19.59 7.46 11.85
N PHE A 96 -19.31 6.40 11.09
CA PHE A 96 -18.70 6.52 9.78
C PHE A 96 -19.11 5.35 8.89
N ILE A 97 -18.90 5.51 7.59
CA ILE A 97 -18.96 4.43 6.60
C ILE A 97 -17.58 4.20 5.99
N ILE A 98 -17.33 2.96 5.58
CA ILE A 98 -16.17 2.55 4.81
C ILE A 98 -16.63 2.30 3.38
N VAL A 99 -15.99 2.97 2.43
CA VAL A 99 -16.29 2.90 1.00
C VAL A 99 -15.06 2.34 0.28
N ASP A 100 -15.28 1.31 -0.54
CA ASP A 100 -14.26 0.74 -1.40
C ASP A 100 -13.89 1.74 -2.51
N ARG A 101 -12.58 1.94 -2.71
CA ARG A 101 -12.07 3.03 -3.55
C ARG A 101 -12.13 2.74 -5.04
N VAL A 102 -12.31 1.47 -5.41
CA VAL A 102 -12.37 1.03 -6.82
C VAL A 102 -13.82 0.97 -7.27
N SER A 103 -14.66 0.27 -6.51
CA SER A 103 -16.08 0.05 -6.82
C SER A 103 -16.99 1.19 -6.36
N SER A 104 -16.51 2.07 -5.47
CA SER A 104 -17.33 3.08 -4.77
C SER A 104 -18.48 2.48 -3.95
N ALA A 105 -18.47 1.17 -3.70
CA ALA A 105 -19.47 0.51 -2.86
C ALA A 105 -19.24 0.82 -1.39
N THR A 106 -20.32 0.97 -0.62
CA THR A 106 -20.22 1.01 0.85
C THR A 106 -20.00 -0.41 1.36
N VAL A 107 -18.79 -0.69 1.84
CA VAL A 107 -18.33 -2.03 2.23
C VAL A 107 -18.36 -2.25 3.74
N GLY A 108 -18.57 -1.21 4.54
CA GLY A 108 -18.76 -1.33 5.97
C GLY A 108 -19.29 -0.05 6.62
N ALA A 109 -19.68 -0.15 7.88
CA ALA A 109 -20.04 0.99 8.72
C ALA A 109 -19.52 0.78 10.13
N GLY A 110 -19.24 1.86 10.85
CA GLY A 110 -18.69 1.74 12.18
C GLY A 110 -19.08 2.85 13.13
N MET A 111 -18.81 2.56 14.39
CA MET A 111 -19.07 3.39 15.55
C MET A 111 -17.76 3.60 16.29
N ILE A 112 -17.34 4.85 16.43
CA ILE A 112 -16.10 5.22 17.12
C ILE A 112 -16.31 5.08 18.63
N ASP A 113 -15.40 4.41 19.31
CA ASP A 113 -15.45 4.25 20.77
C ASP A 113 -14.58 5.32 21.45
N PHE A 114 -13.29 5.42 21.09
CA PHE A 114 -12.38 6.43 21.65
C PHE A 114 -11.12 6.66 20.78
N PRO A 115 -10.48 7.85 20.86
CA PRO A 115 -9.20 8.11 20.21
C PRO A 115 -8.07 7.25 20.79
N LEU A 116 -7.14 6.83 19.94
CA LEU A 116 -5.95 6.09 20.37
C LEU A 116 -4.80 7.06 20.67
N ARG A 117 -4.49 7.23 21.95
CA ARG A 117 -3.49 8.20 22.47
C ARG A 117 -2.02 7.91 22.13
N ARG A 118 -1.70 6.97 21.24
CA ARG A 118 -0.29 6.68 20.91
C ARG A 118 0.38 7.81 20.10
N ALA A 119 -0.40 8.71 19.48
CA ALA A 119 0.11 9.79 18.65
C ALA A 119 0.47 11.09 19.41
N ASP A 120 -0.04 11.31 20.63
CA ASP A 120 0.16 12.61 21.33
C ASP A 120 1.61 12.87 21.76
N ASN A 121 2.45 11.82 21.86
CA ASN A 121 3.85 11.93 22.29
C ASN A 121 4.87 11.89 21.14
N VAL A 122 4.42 11.82 19.89
CA VAL A 122 5.31 11.83 18.71
C VAL A 122 5.12 13.16 18.00
N HIS A 123 5.73 14.22 18.54
CA HIS A 123 5.81 15.48 17.82
C HIS A 123 6.72 15.29 16.60
N TRP A 124 6.22 15.66 15.42
CA TRP A 124 7.05 15.77 14.23
C TRP A 124 8.10 16.85 14.49
N GLN A 125 9.34 16.44 14.75
CA GLN A 125 10.43 17.38 14.89
C GLN A 125 10.75 17.92 13.51
N ALA A 126 10.63 19.24 13.33
CA ALA A 126 11.18 19.90 12.16
C ALA A 126 12.70 19.64 12.16
N LEU A 127 13.16 18.85 11.19
CA LEU A 127 14.57 18.54 11.02
C LEU A 127 15.23 19.73 10.30
N ASP A 128 16.41 20.14 10.76
CA ASP A 128 17.21 21.18 10.10
C ASP A 128 17.64 20.78 8.67
N VAL A 129 17.62 19.48 8.36
CA VAL A 129 17.94 18.91 7.06
C VAL A 129 16.71 18.23 6.48
N ASP A 130 16.09 18.89 5.52
CA ASP A 130 14.93 18.40 4.81
C ASP A 130 15.30 17.57 3.56
N LYS A 131 14.26 17.04 2.90
CA LYS A 131 14.39 16.29 1.65
C LYS A 131 15.06 17.10 0.55
N ALA A 132 14.79 18.40 0.44
CA ALA A 132 15.35 19.26 -0.59
C ALA A 132 16.87 19.41 -0.42
N ALA A 133 17.33 19.62 0.80
CA ALA A 133 18.75 19.68 1.14
C ALA A 133 19.48 18.36 0.82
N ARG A 134 18.90 17.21 1.17
CA ARG A 134 19.48 15.87 0.85
C ARG A 134 19.52 15.62 -0.65
N SER A 135 18.47 16.02 -1.37
CA SER A 135 18.36 15.87 -2.82
C SER A 135 19.38 16.75 -3.55
N ALA A 136 19.57 17.99 -3.10
CA ALA A 136 20.57 18.91 -3.62
C ALA A 136 21.99 18.38 -3.43
N LEU A 137 22.30 17.82 -2.26
CA LEU A 137 23.61 17.21 -1.97
C LEU A 137 23.94 16.06 -2.93
N LYS A 138 22.93 15.31 -3.37
CA LYS A 138 23.06 14.19 -4.30
C LYS A 138 22.96 14.58 -5.77
N ASN A 139 22.70 15.86 -6.06
CA ASN A 139 22.42 16.37 -7.40
C ASN A 139 21.39 15.51 -8.18
N GLN A 140 20.32 15.11 -7.49
CA GLN A 140 19.24 14.30 -8.07
C GLN A 140 17.89 14.63 -7.45
N LYS A 141 16.82 14.37 -8.20
CA LYS A 141 15.45 14.37 -7.67
C LYS A 141 15.14 12.94 -7.19
N PRO A 142 14.69 12.76 -5.95
CA PRO A 142 14.26 11.46 -5.45
C PRO A 142 13.01 11.00 -6.20
N ALA A 143 12.90 9.69 -6.38
CA ALA A 143 11.76 9.07 -7.04
C ALA A 143 11.60 7.65 -6.52
N VAL A 144 10.38 7.12 -6.58
CA VAL A 144 10.06 5.72 -6.29
C VAL A 144 9.59 5.07 -7.59
N LEU A 145 10.45 4.26 -8.18
CA LEU A 145 10.19 3.49 -9.40
C LEU A 145 9.55 2.16 -9.00
N TRP A 146 8.24 2.06 -9.14
CA TRP A 146 7.47 0.92 -8.66
C TRP A 146 7.13 -0.04 -9.81
N LEU A 147 7.93 -1.09 -9.96
CA LEU A 147 7.70 -2.14 -10.95
C LEU A 147 6.67 -3.14 -10.42
N THR A 148 5.56 -3.30 -11.16
CA THR A 148 4.47 -4.25 -10.88
C THR A 148 4.23 -5.17 -12.07
N GLY A 149 3.85 -6.43 -11.82
CA GLY A 149 3.70 -7.45 -12.87
C GLY A 149 3.68 -8.87 -12.33
N LEU A 150 3.26 -9.82 -13.16
CA LEU A 150 3.21 -11.25 -12.81
C LEU A 150 4.59 -11.81 -12.40
N SER A 151 4.60 -12.91 -11.64
CA SER A 151 5.85 -13.66 -11.40
C SER A 151 6.47 -14.05 -12.74
N GLY A 152 7.79 -13.99 -12.91
CA GLY A 152 8.43 -14.32 -14.20
C GLY A 152 8.27 -13.27 -15.30
N SER A 153 7.60 -12.13 -15.07
CA SER A 153 7.47 -11.06 -16.06
C SER A 153 8.80 -10.34 -16.38
N GLY A 154 9.82 -10.49 -15.51
CA GLY A 154 11.14 -9.89 -15.71
C GLY A 154 11.41 -8.64 -14.88
N LYS A 155 10.54 -8.29 -13.92
CA LYS A 155 10.73 -7.14 -13.00
C LYS A 155 12.13 -7.06 -12.39
N SER A 156 12.58 -8.09 -11.68
CA SER A 156 13.89 -8.08 -11.02
C SER A 156 15.04 -8.00 -12.03
N THR A 157 14.90 -8.57 -13.23
CA THR A 157 15.90 -8.48 -14.30
C THR A 157 16.01 -7.04 -14.84
N ILE A 158 14.87 -6.41 -15.12
CA ILE A 158 14.81 -5.01 -15.57
C ILE A 158 15.30 -4.07 -14.47
N ALA A 159 14.89 -4.30 -13.22
CA ALA A 159 15.29 -3.49 -12.07
C ALA A 159 16.81 -3.54 -11.81
N ASN A 160 17.43 -4.71 -11.91
CA ASN A 160 18.89 -4.84 -11.80
C ASN A 160 19.61 -4.13 -12.95
N ALA A 161 19.12 -4.28 -14.19
CA ALA A 161 19.70 -3.58 -15.34
C ALA A 161 19.57 -2.05 -15.22
N LEU A 162 18.42 -1.58 -14.72
CA LEU A 162 18.18 -0.18 -14.44
C LEU A 162 19.06 0.35 -13.31
N GLU A 163 19.21 -0.39 -12.21
CA GLU A 163 20.08 -0.01 -11.10
C GLU A 163 21.53 0.15 -11.57
N ALA A 164 22.03 -0.82 -12.35
CA ALA A 164 23.36 -0.74 -12.94
C ALA A 164 23.52 0.46 -13.88
N LEU A 165 22.52 0.75 -14.72
CA LEU A 165 22.52 1.91 -15.62
C LEU A 165 22.50 3.24 -14.84
N LEU A 166 21.63 3.39 -13.86
CA LEU A 166 21.56 4.61 -13.05
C LEU A 166 22.84 4.82 -12.24
N HIS A 167 23.46 3.73 -11.76
CA HIS A 167 24.74 3.77 -11.06
C HIS A 167 25.86 4.30 -11.97
N THR A 168 25.94 3.87 -13.22
CA THR A 168 26.94 4.41 -14.17
C THR A 168 26.68 5.87 -14.54
N CYS A 169 25.43 6.32 -14.46
CA CYS A 169 25.04 7.73 -14.57
C CYS A 169 25.30 8.55 -13.28
N GLY A 170 25.96 7.98 -12.27
CA GLY A 170 26.29 8.65 -11.02
C GLY A 170 25.08 8.91 -10.11
N LYS A 171 23.96 8.21 -10.31
CA LYS A 171 22.77 8.35 -9.48
C LYS A 171 22.87 7.47 -8.24
N HIS A 172 22.35 7.98 -7.12
CA HIS A 172 22.22 7.24 -5.88
C HIS A 172 20.89 6.49 -5.85
N THR A 173 20.98 5.16 -5.94
CA THR A 173 19.83 4.25 -6.01
C THR A 173 19.82 3.24 -4.87
N TYR A 174 18.66 2.61 -4.66
CA TYR A 174 18.57 1.38 -3.88
C TYR A 174 17.45 0.48 -4.40
N LEU A 175 17.75 -0.80 -4.66
CA LEU A 175 16.80 -1.80 -5.08
C LEU A 175 16.15 -2.55 -3.90
N LEU A 176 14.84 -2.32 -3.73
CA LEU A 176 13.95 -3.11 -2.88
C LEU A 176 13.30 -4.20 -3.72
N ASP A 177 13.73 -5.45 -3.56
CA ASP A 177 13.12 -6.62 -4.22
C ASP A 177 12.45 -7.55 -3.21
N GLY A 178 11.48 -8.32 -3.69
CA GLY A 178 10.74 -9.29 -2.90
C GLY A 178 11.64 -10.27 -2.15
N ASP A 179 12.77 -10.70 -2.72
CA ASP A 179 13.68 -11.61 -2.05
C ASP A 179 14.41 -10.89 -0.87
N ASN A 180 14.99 -9.71 -1.11
CA ASN A 180 15.72 -8.94 -0.09
C ASN A 180 14.85 -8.57 1.12
N VAL A 181 13.63 -8.10 0.86
CA VAL A 181 12.73 -7.64 1.93
C VAL A 181 12.14 -8.81 2.71
N ARG A 182 11.83 -9.94 2.05
CA ARG A 182 11.25 -11.13 2.72
C ARG A 182 12.24 -11.90 3.57
N HIS A 183 13.54 -11.79 3.33
CA HIS A 183 14.54 -12.39 4.21
C HIS A 183 14.83 -11.55 5.47
N GLY A 184 14.49 -10.25 5.47
CA GLY A 184 14.72 -9.33 6.57
C GLY A 184 13.44 -8.77 7.16
N LEU A 185 13.07 -7.56 6.72
CA LEU A 185 11.97 -6.76 7.27
C LEU A 185 10.61 -7.47 7.28
N ASN A 186 10.35 -8.31 6.28
CA ASN A 186 9.05 -8.99 6.09
C ASN A 186 9.15 -10.51 6.28
N ARG A 187 10.13 -10.99 7.05
CA ARG A 187 10.33 -12.43 7.32
C ARG A 187 9.19 -13.09 8.06
N ASP A 188 8.38 -12.30 8.77
CA ASP A 188 7.19 -12.72 9.51
C ASP A 188 5.95 -12.87 8.62
N LEU A 189 6.00 -12.43 7.36
CA LEU A 189 4.85 -12.39 6.46
C LEU A 189 4.86 -13.57 5.46
N GLY A 190 3.73 -14.27 5.38
CA GLY A 190 3.49 -15.32 4.39
C GLY A 190 3.06 -14.79 3.02
N PHE A 191 2.15 -15.55 2.40
CA PHE A 191 1.60 -15.27 1.06
C PHE A 191 0.07 -15.16 1.04
N THR A 192 -0.56 -15.07 2.21
CA THR A 192 -2.00 -14.80 2.33
C THR A 192 -2.32 -13.38 1.81
N ALA A 193 -3.60 -13.08 1.58
CA ALA A 193 -4.00 -11.75 1.15
C ALA A 193 -3.60 -10.67 2.19
N VAL A 194 -3.84 -10.91 3.48
CA VAL A 194 -3.44 -10.01 4.58
C VAL A 194 -1.93 -9.80 4.61
N ASP A 195 -1.14 -10.88 4.50
CA ASP A 195 0.33 -10.77 4.49
C ASP A 195 0.84 -9.98 3.28
N ARG A 196 0.17 -10.09 2.12
CA ARG A 196 0.53 -9.34 0.91
C ARG A 196 0.25 -7.86 1.08
N VAL A 197 -0.89 -7.51 1.66
CA VAL A 197 -1.26 -6.13 1.97
C VAL A 197 -0.22 -5.50 2.92
N GLU A 198 0.08 -6.17 4.03
CA GLU A 198 1.08 -5.68 4.99
C GLU A 198 2.50 -5.63 4.39
N ASN A 199 2.85 -6.59 3.52
CA ASN A 199 4.13 -6.58 2.83
C ASN A 199 4.29 -5.32 1.97
N ILE A 200 3.26 -4.96 1.18
CA ILE A 200 3.31 -3.75 0.36
C ILE A 200 3.30 -2.48 1.21
N ARG A 201 2.51 -2.45 2.29
CA ARG A 201 2.50 -1.32 3.23
C ARG A 201 3.88 -1.04 3.83
N ARG A 202 4.57 -2.07 4.34
CA ARG A 202 5.94 -1.93 4.90
C ARG A 202 6.94 -1.47 3.85
N VAL A 203 6.89 -2.05 2.64
CA VAL A 203 7.77 -1.66 1.54
C VAL A 203 7.55 -0.21 1.14
N ALA A 204 6.29 0.24 1.05
CA ALA A 204 5.97 1.62 0.69
C ALA A 204 6.52 2.63 1.71
N GLU A 205 6.41 2.34 3.02
CA GLU A 205 6.99 3.21 4.07
C GLU A 205 8.52 3.27 4.00
N VAL A 206 9.18 2.13 3.73
CA VAL A 206 10.64 2.11 3.54
C VAL A 206 11.04 2.90 2.30
N ALA A 207 10.32 2.73 1.18
CA ALA A 207 10.57 3.48 -0.03
C ALA A 207 10.40 4.99 0.19
N LYS A 208 9.39 5.40 0.98
CA LYS A 208 9.17 6.79 1.37
C LYS A 208 10.36 7.35 2.16
N LEU A 209 10.84 6.64 3.18
CA LEU A 209 11.99 7.06 3.98
C LEU A 209 13.29 7.16 3.13
N MET A 210 13.49 6.23 2.20
CA MET A 210 14.64 6.25 1.30
C MET A 210 14.55 7.40 0.27
N ALA A 211 13.36 7.68 -0.26
CA ALA A 211 13.13 8.83 -1.13
C ALA A 211 13.30 10.14 -0.36
N ASP A 212 12.85 10.23 0.89
CA ASP A 212 13.12 11.37 1.79
C ASP A 212 14.62 11.59 2.02
N ALA A 213 15.40 10.50 2.10
CA ALA A 213 16.86 10.55 2.13
C ALA A 213 17.52 11.00 0.80
N GLY A 214 16.72 11.35 -0.22
CA GLY A 214 17.17 11.84 -1.52
C GLY A 214 17.53 10.75 -2.53
N LEU A 215 17.15 9.49 -2.30
CA LEU A 215 17.47 8.36 -3.20
C LEU A 215 16.43 8.18 -4.31
N ILE A 216 16.85 7.55 -5.41
CA ILE A 216 15.95 6.94 -6.40
C ILE A 216 15.75 5.48 -5.98
N VAL A 217 14.56 5.15 -5.48
CA VAL A 217 14.24 3.83 -4.95
C VAL A 217 13.61 3.00 -6.06
N ILE A 218 14.15 1.80 -6.30
CA ILE A 218 13.61 0.86 -7.28
C ILE A 218 12.89 -0.23 -6.50
N CYS A 219 11.58 -0.36 -6.68
CA CYS A 219 10.76 -1.37 -6.02
C CYS A 219 10.35 -2.44 -7.04
N SER A 220 10.77 -3.69 -6.83
CA SER A 220 10.43 -4.83 -7.68
C SER A 220 9.54 -5.81 -6.90
N PHE A 221 8.21 -5.63 -7.02
CA PHE A 221 7.23 -6.45 -6.33
C PHE A 221 6.12 -6.89 -7.29
N ILE A 222 5.46 -8.02 -6.97
CA ILE A 222 4.28 -8.41 -7.75
C ILE A 222 3.15 -7.38 -7.54
N SER A 223 2.99 -6.89 -6.30
CA SER A 223 1.96 -5.91 -5.87
C SER A 223 0.63 -6.08 -6.62
N PRO A 224 -0.03 -7.25 -6.48
CA PRO A 224 -1.07 -7.69 -7.42
C PRO A 224 -2.36 -6.87 -7.37
N PHE A 225 -2.59 -6.12 -6.32
CA PHE A 225 -3.85 -5.41 -6.06
C PHE A 225 -3.67 -3.92 -6.29
N ARG A 226 -4.64 -3.28 -6.95
CA ARG A 226 -4.57 -1.85 -7.28
C ARG A 226 -4.59 -0.95 -6.05
N ASP A 227 -5.34 -1.31 -5.02
CA ASP A 227 -5.47 -0.48 -3.82
C ASP A 227 -4.16 -0.35 -3.05
N GLU A 228 -3.39 -1.43 -2.94
CA GLU A 228 -2.08 -1.39 -2.28
C GLU A 228 -1.09 -0.54 -3.07
N ARG A 229 -1.16 -0.54 -4.42
CA ARG A 229 -0.32 0.35 -5.26
C ARG A 229 -0.76 1.80 -5.15
N ARG A 230 -2.07 2.07 -5.09
CA ARG A 230 -2.63 3.41 -4.85
C ARG A 230 -2.22 3.94 -3.47
N MET A 231 -2.30 3.13 -2.43
CA MET A 231 -1.82 3.48 -1.09
C MET A 231 -0.33 3.82 -1.11
N ALA A 232 0.51 3.01 -1.78
CA ALA A 232 1.93 3.31 -1.90
C ALA A 232 2.19 4.63 -2.63
N ARG A 233 1.41 4.95 -3.67
CA ARG A 233 1.45 6.23 -4.40
C ARG A 233 1.09 7.42 -3.51
N GLU A 234 0.05 7.31 -2.71
CA GLU A 234 -0.45 8.37 -1.81
C GLU A 234 0.48 8.68 -0.63
N LEU A 235 1.40 7.76 -0.31
CA LEU A 235 2.44 7.99 0.70
C LEU A 235 3.59 8.88 0.20
N MET A 236 3.73 9.04 -1.12
CA MET A 236 4.82 9.79 -1.74
C MET A 236 4.40 11.22 -2.08
N GLY A 237 5.39 12.09 -2.33
CA GLY A 237 5.13 13.43 -2.84
C GLY A 237 4.56 13.39 -4.27
N GLU A 238 3.90 14.48 -4.67
CA GLU A 238 3.35 14.63 -6.02
C GLU A 238 4.43 14.41 -7.09
N GLY A 239 4.16 13.51 -8.03
CA GLY A 239 5.08 13.17 -9.12
C GLY A 239 6.27 12.28 -8.75
N GLU A 240 6.45 11.91 -7.47
CA GLU A 240 7.59 11.09 -7.03
C GLU A 240 7.38 9.59 -7.23
N PHE A 241 6.12 9.13 -7.19
CA PHE A 241 5.77 7.74 -7.43
C PHE A 241 5.56 7.49 -8.93
N ILE A 242 6.33 6.57 -9.50
CA ILE A 242 6.27 6.19 -10.91
C ILE A 242 5.91 4.70 -10.98
N GLU A 243 4.65 4.40 -11.32
CA GLU A 243 4.17 3.04 -11.51
C GLU A 243 4.56 2.52 -12.90
N ILE A 244 5.34 1.44 -12.89
CA ILE A 244 5.88 0.81 -14.10
C ILE A 244 5.23 -0.55 -14.24
N PHE A 245 4.32 -0.68 -15.20
CA PHE A 245 3.67 -1.96 -15.49
C PHE A 245 4.58 -2.82 -16.38
N VAL A 246 5.15 -3.87 -15.80
CA VAL A 246 5.92 -4.90 -16.53
C VAL A 246 4.96 -5.96 -17.03
N ASP A 247 4.50 -5.78 -18.27
CA ASP A 247 3.45 -6.55 -18.90
C ASP A 247 4.02 -7.69 -19.74
N THR A 248 3.76 -8.90 -19.26
CA THR A 248 4.13 -10.15 -19.88
C THR A 248 2.94 -11.10 -19.77
N PRO A 249 2.51 -11.73 -20.87
CA PRO A 249 1.46 -12.74 -20.84
C PRO A 249 1.75 -13.88 -19.84
N LEU A 250 0.69 -14.42 -19.21
CA LEU A 250 0.80 -15.45 -18.18
C LEU A 250 1.47 -16.73 -18.71
N ASP A 251 1.14 -17.13 -19.92
CA ASP A 251 1.71 -18.28 -20.62
C ASP A 251 3.21 -18.12 -20.83
N GLU A 252 3.67 -16.94 -21.23
CA GLU A 252 5.11 -16.65 -21.33
C GLU A 252 5.79 -16.63 -19.96
N CYS A 253 5.14 -16.05 -18.93
CA CYS A 253 5.66 -16.09 -17.56
C CYS A 253 5.84 -17.53 -17.06
N ALA A 254 4.84 -18.38 -17.33
CA ALA A 254 4.85 -19.80 -17.00
C ALA A 254 5.87 -20.60 -17.84
N ARG A 255 6.13 -20.19 -19.09
CA ARG A 255 7.17 -20.79 -19.93
C ARG A 255 8.57 -20.47 -19.41
N ARG A 256 8.79 -19.23 -18.95
CA ARG A 256 10.08 -18.78 -18.39
C ARG A 256 10.40 -19.45 -17.05
N ASP A 257 9.41 -19.54 -16.17
CA ASP A 257 9.42 -20.12 -14.81
C ASP A 257 10.80 -20.39 -14.16
N PRO A 258 11.65 -19.35 -13.98
CA PRO A 258 13.05 -19.55 -13.58
C PRO A 258 13.19 -20.15 -12.17
N LYS A 259 12.16 -19.98 -11.33
CA LYS A 259 12.10 -20.48 -9.95
C LYS A 259 11.27 -21.78 -9.83
N GLY A 260 10.72 -22.31 -10.92
CA GLY A 260 9.86 -23.50 -10.91
C GLY A 260 8.55 -23.32 -10.12
N LEU A 261 8.10 -22.08 -9.95
CA LEU A 261 6.94 -21.73 -9.13
C LEU A 261 5.63 -21.95 -9.87
N TYR A 262 5.57 -21.64 -11.17
CA TYR A 262 4.39 -21.90 -11.99
C TYR A 262 4.09 -23.39 -12.08
N LYS A 263 5.12 -24.22 -12.32
CA LYS A 263 4.96 -25.67 -12.33
C LYS A 263 4.35 -26.20 -11.03
N LYS A 264 4.81 -25.70 -9.88
CA LYS A 264 4.27 -26.07 -8.56
C LYS A 264 2.86 -25.53 -8.33
N ALA A 265 2.57 -24.31 -8.77
CA ALA A 265 1.26 -23.70 -8.65
C ALA A 265 0.19 -24.44 -9.48
N PHE A 266 0.49 -24.80 -10.73
CA PHE A 266 -0.43 -25.58 -11.57
C PHE A 266 -0.66 -27.00 -11.03
N ALA A 267 0.32 -27.57 -10.35
CA ALA A 267 0.19 -28.85 -9.66
C ALA A 267 -0.59 -28.76 -8.32
N GLY A 268 -1.05 -27.57 -7.92
CA GLY A 268 -1.77 -27.34 -6.65
C GLY A 268 -0.88 -27.31 -5.40
N ASN A 269 0.46 -27.36 -5.56
CA ASN A 269 1.41 -27.39 -4.45
C ASN A 269 1.68 -26.01 -3.83
N ILE A 270 1.23 -24.93 -4.49
CA ILE A 270 1.33 -23.56 -3.98
C ILE A 270 -0.07 -22.93 -4.02
N ALA A 271 -0.64 -22.71 -2.85
CA ALA A 271 -1.90 -21.97 -2.70
C ALA A 271 -1.71 -20.47 -2.94
N ASN A 272 -2.78 -19.78 -3.36
CA ASN A 272 -2.82 -18.32 -3.53
C ASN A 272 -1.71 -17.77 -4.44
N PHE A 273 -1.39 -18.47 -5.53
CA PHE A 273 -0.37 -18.06 -6.47
C PHE A 273 -0.93 -17.04 -7.48
N THR A 274 -0.30 -15.87 -7.56
CA THR A 274 -0.76 -14.76 -8.40
C THR A 274 -0.77 -15.13 -9.87
N GLY A 275 -1.90 -14.89 -10.54
CA GLY A 275 -2.14 -15.25 -11.94
C GLY A 275 -2.61 -16.69 -12.16
N VAL A 276 -2.68 -17.53 -11.13
CA VAL A 276 -3.17 -18.92 -11.22
C VAL A 276 -4.36 -19.14 -10.27
N SER A 277 -4.12 -19.05 -8.96
CA SER A 277 -5.13 -19.25 -7.90
C SER A 277 -5.42 -17.99 -7.09
N SER A 278 -4.80 -16.85 -7.45
CA SER A 278 -5.04 -15.52 -6.89
C SER A 278 -4.96 -14.48 -8.02
N PRO A 279 -5.80 -13.42 -8.01
CA PRO A 279 -5.86 -12.47 -9.12
C PRO A 279 -4.61 -11.58 -9.20
N TYR A 280 -4.39 -11.03 -10.39
CA TYR A 280 -3.50 -9.90 -10.64
C TYR A 280 -4.32 -8.80 -11.31
N GLU A 281 -4.46 -7.67 -10.65
CA GLU A 281 -5.15 -6.50 -11.17
C GLU A 281 -4.15 -5.60 -11.88
N ALA A 282 -4.16 -5.63 -13.21
CA ALA A 282 -3.27 -4.81 -14.02
C ALA A 282 -3.49 -3.30 -13.72
N PRO A 283 -2.43 -2.48 -13.70
CA PRO A 283 -2.57 -1.03 -13.61
C PRO A 283 -3.37 -0.48 -14.78
N GLU A 284 -4.32 0.41 -14.51
CA GLU A 284 -5.13 1.05 -15.56
C GLU A 284 -4.42 2.27 -16.16
N ASN A 285 -3.75 3.06 -15.33
CA ASN A 285 -3.05 4.28 -15.72
C ASN A 285 -1.63 4.32 -15.12
N PRO A 286 -0.73 3.38 -15.48
CA PRO A 286 0.65 3.45 -15.04
C PRO A 286 1.38 4.62 -15.73
N GLU A 287 2.39 5.21 -15.08
CA GLU A 287 3.26 6.20 -15.72
C GLU A 287 4.05 5.61 -16.90
N LEU A 288 4.39 4.32 -16.83
CA LEU A 288 5.09 3.61 -17.89
C LEU A 288 4.57 2.19 -18.06
N HIS A 289 4.28 1.78 -19.30
CA HIS A 289 3.83 0.44 -19.65
C HIS A 289 4.88 -0.27 -20.51
N LEU A 290 5.52 -1.28 -19.95
CA LEU A 290 6.61 -2.03 -20.58
C LEU A 290 6.09 -3.38 -21.08
N LYS A 291 5.97 -3.53 -22.39
CA LYS A 291 5.69 -4.83 -23.03
C LYS A 291 6.98 -5.60 -23.19
N THR A 292 7.10 -6.75 -22.51
CA THR A 292 8.38 -7.47 -22.45
C THR A 292 8.61 -8.45 -23.60
N MET A 293 7.59 -8.72 -24.42
CA MET A 293 7.70 -9.70 -25.50
C MET A 293 8.65 -9.20 -26.59
N GLY A 294 9.68 -10.00 -26.90
CA GLY A 294 10.68 -9.66 -27.92
C GLY A 294 11.56 -8.45 -27.57
N GLN A 295 11.60 -8.04 -26.30
CA GLN A 295 12.41 -6.92 -25.83
C GLN A 295 13.52 -7.42 -24.91
N GLU A 296 14.73 -6.90 -25.09
CA GLU A 296 15.84 -7.13 -24.18
C GLU A 296 15.65 -6.34 -22.87
N PRO A 297 15.92 -6.92 -21.68
CA PRO A 297 15.77 -6.22 -20.41
C PRO A 297 16.55 -4.90 -20.34
N ALA A 298 17.74 -4.84 -20.95
CA ALA A 298 18.54 -3.63 -21.03
C ALA A 298 17.86 -2.50 -21.82
N ARG A 299 17.10 -2.85 -22.88
CA ARG A 299 16.34 -1.85 -23.66
C ARG A 299 15.19 -1.28 -22.86
N LEU A 300 14.51 -2.12 -22.08
CA LEU A 300 13.43 -1.68 -21.19
C LEU A 300 13.96 -0.81 -20.03
N ALA A 301 15.14 -1.14 -19.49
CA ALA A 301 15.81 -0.31 -18.49
C ALA A 301 16.17 1.09 -19.05
N LEU A 302 16.67 1.16 -20.30
CA LEU A 302 16.92 2.44 -20.97
C LEU A 302 15.64 3.28 -21.13
N GLN A 303 14.50 2.66 -21.49
CA GLN A 303 13.23 3.37 -21.56
C GLN A 303 12.81 3.98 -20.21
N ILE A 304 13.04 3.27 -19.10
CA ILE A 304 12.74 3.80 -17.76
C ILE A 304 13.66 4.99 -17.42
N GLU A 305 14.95 4.90 -17.74
CA GLU A 305 15.90 5.98 -17.51
C GLU A 305 15.58 7.22 -18.36
N GLU A 306 15.28 7.04 -19.65
CA GLU A 306 14.86 8.12 -20.56
C GLU A 306 13.59 8.81 -20.05
N PHE A 307 12.61 8.03 -19.60
CA PHE A 307 11.39 8.56 -18.99
C PHE A 307 11.71 9.37 -17.72
N LEU A 308 12.54 8.84 -16.83
CA LEU A 308 12.93 9.53 -15.60
C LEU A 308 13.64 10.86 -15.90
N ARG A 309 14.56 10.85 -16.86
CA ARG A 309 15.31 12.04 -17.28
C ARG A 309 14.40 13.12 -17.86
N SER A 310 13.46 12.75 -18.74
CA SER A 310 12.49 13.72 -19.30
C SER A 310 11.70 14.47 -18.22
N ARG A 311 11.25 13.77 -17.18
CA ARG A 311 10.57 14.40 -16.03
C ARG A 311 11.47 15.27 -15.16
N MET A 312 12.77 15.00 -15.15
CA MET A 312 13.71 15.82 -14.41
C MET A 312 13.97 17.16 -15.11
N GLU A 313 13.83 17.20 -16.45
CA GLU A 313 14.07 18.36 -17.32
C GLU A 313 12.83 19.26 -17.53
N GLU A 314 11.60 18.80 -17.26
CA GLU A 314 10.35 19.58 -17.39
C GLU A 314 10.13 20.69 -16.32
N LYS A 315 11.19 21.38 -15.88
CA LYS A 315 11.11 22.60 -15.04
C LYS A 315 12.10 23.65 -15.49
#